data_AF-A0A259CBX0-F1
#
_entry.id   AF-A0A259CBX0-F1
#
_cell.length_a   1.000
_cell.length_b   1.000
_cell.length_c   1.000
_cell.angle_alpha   90.00
_cell.angle_beta   90.00
_cell.angle_gamma   90.00
#
_symmetry.space_group_name_H-M   'P 1'
#
loop_
_entity.id
_entity.type
_entity.pdbx_description
1 polymer ?
#
loop_
_entity_poly.entity_id
_entity_poly.type
_entity_poly.pdbx_seq_one_letter_code
_entity_poly.pdbx_strand_id
1 'polypeptide(L)'
;MPPRRRRSRKRQGKPEGKVQAWLPVASFGNPDWFKPGENTWTTNAAAAKLVRDPASGAEMLHLQWAEGAASPKVELTSKAVTRDWSVDLAAPGTPAALTADERRVNTAATDLIPTSGIVRETSDRIVAGKGDDLQKVHAIFEWIVENTYRNAATRGCGIGDIAAMLKSGNLGGKCADLNALFVGLVRSQGIPARDVYGLRVMPSHFGYKSLGAGSDIVTKAQHCRSEVYL
;
A
#
# COMPACT_ATOMS: atom_id res chain seq x y z
N MET A 1 -43.08 31.12 -4.04
CA MET A 1 -42.42 30.46 -2.88
C MET A 1 -41.03 30.01 -3.30
N PRO A 2 -39.93 30.47 -2.66
CA PRO A 2 -38.60 29.99 -3.01
C PRO A 2 -38.32 28.61 -2.38
N PRO A 3 -37.55 27.74 -3.05
CA PRO A 3 -37.27 26.39 -2.57
C PRO A 3 -36.31 26.41 -1.38
N ARG A 4 -36.75 25.83 -0.24
CA ARG A 4 -35.91 25.62 0.95
C ARG A 4 -34.90 24.50 0.67
N ARG A 5 -33.63 24.85 0.43
CA ARG A 5 -32.51 23.89 0.43
C ARG A 5 -32.26 23.41 1.86
N ARG A 6 -32.71 22.20 2.21
CA ARG A 6 -32.37 21.52 3.46
C ARG A 6 -30.94 20.97 3.36
N ARG A 7 -29.94 21.72 3.85
CA ARG A 7 -28.59 21.17 4.09
C ARG A 7 -28.63 20.30 5.34
N SER A 8 -28.80 18.99 5.20
CA SER A 8 -28.55 18.06 6.31
C SER A 8 -27.04 17.83 6.45
N ARG A 9 -26.38 18.56 7.37
CA ARG A 9 -25.09 18.10 7.90
C ARG A 9 -25.40 16.97 8.88
N LYS A 10 -25.22 15.72 8.47
CA LYS A 10 -25.08 14.62 9.45
C LYS A 10 -23.79 14.93 10.23
N ARG A 11 -23.93 15.43 11.47
CA ARG A 11 -22.86 15.30 12.46
C ARG A 11 -22.68 13.80 12.66
N GLN A 12 -21.58 13.23 12.20
CA GLN A 12 -21.11 11.95 12.76
C GLN A 12 -21.05 12.16 14.28
N GLY A 13 -21.68 11.24 15.03
CA GLY A 13 -21.76 11.34 16.49
C GLY A 13 -20.37 11.56 17.08
N LYS A 14 -20.29 12.30 18.19
CA LYS A 14 -19.06 12.35 18.97
C LYS A 14 -18.68 10.90 19.31
N PRO A 15 -17.44 10.46 19.03
CA PRO A 15 -17.01 9.15 19.51
C PRO A 15 -17.14 9.12 21.03
N GLU A 16 -17.90 8.15 21.56
CA GLU A 16 -17.95 7.84 22.98
C GLU A 16 -16.76 6.94 23.32
N GLY A 17 -16.05 7.26 24.40
CA GLY A 17 -14.82 6.56 24.82
C GLY A 17 -13.51 7.24 24.40
N LYS A 18 -12.40 6.57 24.71
CA LYS A 18 -11.04 7.06 24.40
C LYS A 18 -10.80 7.04 22.89
N VAL A 19 -10.41 8.19 22.34
CA VAL A 19 -10.03 8.30 20.92
C VAL A 19 -8.57 7.91 20.77
N GLN A 20 -8.27 7.08 19.77
CA GLN A 20 -6.91 6.67 19.43
C GLN A 20 -6.71 6.74 17.92
N ALA A 21 -5.45 6.92 17.50
CA ALA A 21 -5.08 6.93 16.09
C ALA A 21 -3.68 6.34 15.88
N TRP A 22 -3.49 5.69 14.73
CA TRP A 22 -2.20 5.26 14.22
C TRP A 22 -1.96 6.00 12.91
N LEU A 23 -0.92 6.83 12.87
CA LEU A 23 -0.52 7.52 11.65
C LEU A 23 0.73 6.87 11.08
N PRO A 24 0.76 6.53 9.78
CA PRO A 24 1.97 6.05 9.15
C PRO A 24 3.04 7.14 9.19
N VAL A 25 4.29 6.73 9.40
CA VAL A 25 5.46 7.59 9.33
C VAL A 25 6.36 7.17 8.17
N ALA A 26 7.22 8.07 7.68
CA ALA A 26 8.27 7.66 6.76
C ALA A 26 9.32 6.85 7.53
N SER A 27 9.27 5.52 7.41
CA SER A 27 10.19 4.60 8.11
C SER A 27 10.79 3.51 7.22
N PHE A 28 10.15 3.20 6.10
CA PHE A 28 10.71 2.27 5.12
C PHE A 28 12.02 2.82 4.56
N GLY A 29 13.06 1.98 4.45
CA GLY A 29 14.36 2.35 3.88
C GLY A 29 14.76 1.44 2.74
N ASN A 30 15.22 2.04 1.65
CA ASN A 30 15.86 1.35 0.54
C ASN A 30 17.04 2.22 0.04
N PRO A 31 18.29 1.71 0.08
CA PRO A 31 19.48 2.48 -0.26
C PRO A 31 19.44 3.02 -1.71
N ASP A 32 18.68 2.37 -2.58
CA ASP A 32 18.62 2.70 -4.00
C ASP A 32 17.65 3.84 -4.32
N TRP A 33 16.62 4.11 -3.51
CA TRP A 33 15.61 5.11 -3.92
C TRP A 33 14.91 5.84 -2.78
N PHE A 34 15.04 5.41 -1.52
CA PHE A 34 14.33 6.04 -0.41
C PHE A 34 15.07 5.93 0.92
N LYS A 35 15.40 7.09 1.50
CA LYS A 35 15.95 7.18 2.85
C LYS A 35 14.95 7.91 3.76
N PRO A 36 14.41 7.26 4.80
CA PRO A 36 13.57 7.93 5.78
C PRO A 36 14.44 8.88 6.60
N GLY A 37 13.87 10.03 6.93
CA GLY A 37 14.48 11.03 7.79
C GLY A 37 13.78 11.10 9.14
N GLU A 38 13.87 12.28 9.74
CA GLU A 38 13.26 12.57 11.03
C GLU A 38 11.72 12.59 10.94
N ASN A 39 11.08 12.05 11.98
CA ASN A 39 9.64 12.14 12.21
C ASN A 39 9.38 12.96 13.48
N THR A 40 8.70 14.09 13.37
CA THR A 40 8.35 14.98 14.50
C THR A 40 6.86 15.25 14.54
N TRP A 41 6.31 15.56 15.71
CA TRP A 41 4.88 15.83 15.84
C TRP A 41 4.55 16.85 16.93
N THR A 42 3.42 17.54 16.75
CA THR A 42 2.75 18.32 17.79
C THR A 42 1.32 17.82 17.96
N THR A 43 0.86 17.66 19.20
CA THR A 43 -0.46 17.08 19.46
C THR A 43 -1.00 17.50 20.82
N ASN A 44 -2.32 17.47 20.97
CA ASN A 44 -3.02 17.54 22.26
C ASN A 44 -3.42 16.15 22.81
N ALA A 45 -2.83 15.08 22.28
CA ALA A 45 -2.99 13.73 22.82
C ALA A 45 -2.37 13.65 24.22
N ALA A 46 -2.98 12.84 25.09
CA ALA A 46 -2.42 12.54 26.41
C ALA A 46 -1.18 11.64 26.33
N ALA A 47 -1.10 10.82 25.27
CA ALA A 47 0.09 10.02 24.95
C ALA A 47 0.34 10.00 23.45
N ALA A 48 1.62 10.05 23.07
CA ALA A 48 2.09 9.96 21.69
C ALA A 48 3.40 9.17 21.68
N LYS A 49 3.46 8.07 20.93
CA LYS A 49 4.68 7.26 20.81
C LYS A 49 4.79 6.60 19.45
N LEU A 50 6.02 6.49 18.94
CA LEU A 50 6.29 5.60 17.82
C LEU A 50 6.12 4.15 18.28
N VAL A 51 5.41 3.37 17.48
CA VAL A 51 5.23 1.94 17.66
C VAL A 51 5.63 1.24 16.37
N ARG A 52 6.09 0.00 16.50
CA ARG A 52 6.43 -0.85 15.37
C ARG A 52 5.60 -2.12 15.44
N ASP A 53 4.92 -2.44 14.35
CA ASP A 53 4.24 -3.72 14.22
C ASP A 53 5.29 -4.82 14.04
N PRO A 54 5.36 -5.81 14.95
CA PRO A 54 6.41 -6.83 14.89
C PRO A 54 6.27 -7.76 13.68
N ALA A 55 5.07 -7.92 13.12
CA ALA A 55 4.82 -8.83 12.01
C ALA A 55 5.25 -8.23 10.65
N SER A 56 4.85 -6.98 10.38
CA SER A 56 5.15 -6.29 9.12
C SER A 56 6.41 -5.41 9.20
N GLY A 57 6.86 -5.08 10.41
CA GLY A 57 7.91 -4.10 10.64
C GLY A 57 7.47 -2.65 10.41
N ALA A 58 6.20 -2.39 10.09
CA ALA A 58 5.68 -1.06 9.84
C ALA A 58 5.74 -0.19 11.09
N GLU A 59 6.21 1.04 10.95
CA GLU A 59 6.26 2.01 12.05
C GLU A 59 5.14 3.03 11.92
N MET A 60 4.56 3.40 13.05
CA MET A 60 3.43 4.30 13.13
C MET A 60 3.54 5.18 14.37
N LEU A 61 3.04 6.41 14.30
CA LEU A 61 2.78 7.23 15.47
C LEU A 61 1.44 6.82 16.07
N HIS A 62 1.46 6.22 17.25
CA HIS A 62 0.28 5.90 18.03
C HIS A 62 -0.04 7.03 19.01
N LEU A 63 -1.28 7.52 18.93
CA LEU A 63 -1.81 8.63 19.73
C LEU A 63 -3.00 8.15 20.55
N GLN A 64 -3.08 8.63 21.79
CA GLN A 64 -4.22 8.40 22.67
C GLN A 64 -4.65 9.72 23.29
N TRP A 65 -5.90 10.12 23.05
CA TRP A 65 -6.51 11.30 23.68
C TRP A 65 -7.28 10.89 24.92
N ALA A 66 -7.41 11.83 25.85
CA ALA A 66 -8.29 11.67 26.99
C ALA A 66 -9.75 11.48 26.54
N GLU A 67 -10.52 10.76 27.35
CA GLU A 67 -11.94 10.60 27.12
C GLU A 67 -12.64 11.97 27.13
N GLY A 68 -13.58 12.17 26.20
CA GLY A 68 -14.29 13.44 26.07
C GLY A 68 -13.49 14.59 25.43
N ALA A 69 -12.27 14.35 24.94
CA ALA A 69 -11.48 15.36 24.21
C ALA A 69 -12.31 15.99 23.08
N ALA A 70 -12.56 17.30 23.17
CA ALA A 70 -13.51 17.99 22.28
C ALA A 70 -13.01 18.10 20.83
N SER A 71 -11.70 18.20 20.64
CA SER A 71 -11.05 18.38 19.34
C SER A 71 -9.67 17.67 19.30
N PRO A 72 -9.62 16.34 19.15
CA PRO A 72 -8.36 15.62 18.94
C PRO A 72 -7.60 16.18 17.74
N LYS A 73 -6.33 16.57 17.94
CA LYS A 73 -5.48 17.16 16.89
C LYS A 73 -4.06 16.59 16.98
N VAL A 74 -3.50 16.32 15.81
CA VAL A 74 -2.08 16.05 15.62
C VAL A 74 -1.61 16.71 14.33
N GLU A 75 -0.39 17.22 14.34
CA GLU A 75 0.39 17.56 13.17
C GLU A 75 1.65 16.68 13.19
N LEU A 76 1.83 15.88 12.14
CA LEU A 76 2.97 14.97 11.97
C LEU A 76 3.78 15.44 10.76
N THR A 77 5.07 15.63 10.98
CA THR A 77 6.05 15.96 9.93
C THR A 77 7.01 14.80 9.75
N SER A 78 7.00 14.23 8.55
CA SER A 78 7.95 13.18 8.13
C SER A 78 8.89 13.75 7.08
N LYS A 79 10.20 13.72 7.34
CA LYS A 79 11.23 14.01 6.33
C LYS A 79 11.64 12.72 5.62
N ALA A 80 11.93 12.81 4.34
CA ALA A 80 12.51 11.70 3.57
C ALA A 80 13.34 12.26 2.42
N VAL A 81 14.28 11.46 1.94
CA VAL A 81 15.03 11.72 0.70
C VAL A 81 14.66 10.63 -0.29
N THR A 82 14.27 11.03 -1.49
CA THR A 82 13.86 10.13 -2.56
C THR A 82 14.63 10.45 -3.83
N ARG A 83 14.85 9.44 -4.67
CA ARG A 83 15.31 9.66 -6.05
C ARG A 83 14.54 8.75 -7.00
N ASP A 84 14.46 9.17 -8.26
CA ASP A 84 14.00 8.29 -9.34
C ASP A 84 14.98 7.12 -9.48
N TRP A 85 14.43 5.94 -9.76
CA TRP A 85 15.19 4.71 -9.92
C TRP A 85 14.57 3.88 -11.04
N SER A 86 15.42 3.35 -11.91
CA SER A 86 15.04 2.47 -12.99
C SER A 86 15.99 1.28 -13.06
N VAL A 87 15.48 0.15 -13.53
CA VAL A 87 16.25 -1.06 -13.79
C VAL A 87 15.99 -1.47 -15.23
N ASP A 88 17.04 -1.81 -15.96
CA ASP A 88 16.90 -2.42 -17.29
C ASP A 88 16.62 -3.92 -17.12
N LEU A 89 15.38 -4.32 -17.38
CA LEU A 89 14.98 -5.73 -17.29
C LEU A 89 15.47 -6.57 -18.48
N ALA A 90 15.97 -5.95 -19.56
CA ALA A 90 16.63 -6.66 -20.65
C ALA A 90 18.08 -7.04 -20.30
N ALA A 91 18.67 -6.37 -19.31
CA ALA A 91 20.00 -6.63 -18.79
C ALA A 91 19.96 -6.69 -17.24
N PRO A 92 19.32 -7.74 -16.66
CA PRO A 92 19.14 -7.83 -15.22
C PRO A 92 20.50 -7.85 -14.51
N GLY A 93 20.60 -7.08 -13.43
CA GLY A 93 21.79 -7.05 -12.57
C GLY A 93 21.87 -8.27 -11.66
N THR A 94 22.87 -8.28 -10.77
CA THR A 94 23.06 -9.33 -9.75
C THR A 94 22.79 -8.75 -8.36
N PRO A 95 21.54 -8.68 -7.89
CA PRO A 95 21.25 -8.14 -6.58
C PRO A 95 21.85 -9.02 -5.48
N ALA A 96 22.17 -8.41 -4.34
CA ALA A 96 22.59 -9.15 -3.16
C ALA A 96 21.48 -10.14 -2.75
N ALA A 97 21.86 -11.39 -2.47
CA ALA A 97 20.91 -12.42 -2.06
C ALA A 97 20.15 -12.00 -0.80
N LEU A 98 18.83 -12.19 -0.81
CA LEU A 98 18.02 -12.03 0.40
C LEU A 98 18.48 -13.03 1.47
N THR A 99 18.47 -12.60 2.72
CA THR A 99 18.56 -13.50 3.86
C THR A 99 17.38 -14.48 3.88
N ALA A 100 17.52 -15.59 4.60
CA ALA A 100 16.43 -16.56 4.75
C ALA A 100 15.17 -15.93 5.37
N ASP A 101 15.35 -14.99 6.30
CA ASP A 101 14.26 -14.26 6.94
C ASP A 101 13.56 -13.32 5.96
N GLU A 102 14.31 -12.53 5.19
CA GLU A 102 13.73 -11.65 4.17
C GLU A 102 12.98 -12.45 3.10
N ARG A 103 13.55 -13.56 2.64
CA ARG A 103 12.87 -14.44 1.68
C ARG A 103 11.57 -14.97 2.28
N ARG A 104 11.61 -15.53 3.50
CA ARG A 104 10.42 -16.07 4.18
C ARG A 104 9.33 -15.02 4.32
N VAL A 105 9.67 -13.83 4.80
CA VAL A 105 8.69 -12.75 5.02
C VAL A 105 8.08 -12.29 3.69
N ASN A 106 8.88 -12.16 2.64
CA ASN A 106 8.41 -11.66 1.35
C ASN A 106 7.75 -12.73 0.47
N THR A 107 7.75 -14.01 0.87
CA THR A 107 6.96 -15.08 0.22
C THR A 107 5.79 -15.57 1.09
N ALA A 108 5.69 -15.12 2.34
CA ALA A 108 4.65 -15.56 3.26
C ALA A 108 3.25 -15.09 2.84
N ALA A 109 2.28 -15.96 3.13
CA ALA A 109 0.86 -15.65 3.07
C ALA A 109 0.42 -14.71 4.21
N THR A 110 -0.64 -13.94 3.96
CA THR A 110 -1.41 -13.25 5.00
C THR A 110 -2.89 -13.60 4.84
N ASP A 111 -3.73 -13.20 5.80
CA ASP A 111 -5.19 -13.43 5.72
C ASP A 111 -5.81 -12.86 4.43
N LEU A 112 -5.33 -11.69 3.99
CA LEU A 112 -5.82 -11.01 2.79
C LEU A 112 -5.07 -11.41 1.51
N ILE A 113 -3.84 -11.93 1.66
CA ILE A 113 -2.96 -12.34 0.55
C ILE A 113 -2.54 -13.80 0.77
N PRO A 114 -3.46 -14.78 0.67
CA PRO A 114 -3.09 -16.19 0.71
C PRO A 114 -2.28 -16.57 -0.52
N THR A 115 -1.39 -17.56 -0.39
CA THR A 115 -0.50 -18.01 -1.49
C THR A 115 -0.82 -19.42 -2.00
N SER A 116 -1.95 -19.98 -1.59
CA SER A 116 -2.43 -21.32 -1.92
C SER A 116 -3.84 -21.29 -2.52
N GLY A 117 -4.40 -22.47 -2.84
CA GLY A 117 -5.75 -22.61 -3.41
C GLY A 117 -5.91 -21.80 -4.70
N ILE A 118 -7.04 -21.08 -4.82
CA ILE A 118 -7.38 -20.31 -6.03
C ILE A 118 -6.30 -19.29 -6.45
N VAL A 119 -5.53 -18.75 -5.51
CA VAL A 119 -4.42 -17.82 -5.83
C VAL A 119 -3.32 -18.58 -6.55
N ARG A 120 -2.89 -19.71 -5.98
CA ARG A 120 -1.85 -20.56 -6.60
C ARG A 120 -2.32 -21.14 -7.94
N GLU A 121 -3.54 -21.69 -7.99
CA GLU A 121 -4.13 -22.24 -9.21
C GLU A 121 -4.24 -21.20 -10.33
N THR A 122 -4.58 -19.95 -9.99
CA THR A 122 -4.62 -18.85 -10.96
C THR A 122 -3.23 -18.49 -11.43
N SER A 123 -2.28 -18.36 -10.49
CA SER A 123 -0.90 -18.04 -10.82
C SER A 123 -0.25 -19.12 -11.71
N ASP A 124 -0.42 -20.40 -11.37
CA ASP A 124 0.11 -21.54 -12.14
C ASP A 124 -0.39 -21.54 -13.60
N ARG A 125 -1.66 -21.16 -13.83
CA ARG A 125 -2.20 -21.00 -15.19
C ARG A 125 -1.56 -19.84 -15.94
N ILE A 126 -1.37 -18.70 -15.27
CA ILE A 126 -0.77 -17.50 -15.89
C ILE A 126 0.68 -17.77 -16.28
N VAL A 127 1.44 -18.47 -15.43
CA VAL A 127 2.88 -18.69 -15.63
C VAL A 127 3.21 -19.96 -16.41
N ALA A 128 2.21 -20.66 -16.94
CA ALA A 128 2.43 -21.89 -17.71
C ALA A 128 3.43 -21.66 -18.85
N GLY A 129 4.47 -22.49 -18.91
CA GLY A 129 5.53 -22.41 -19.92
C GLY A 129 6.56 -21.28 -19.73
N LYS A 130 6.55 -20.56 -18.60
CA LYS A 130 7.60 -19.57 -18.25
C LYS A 130 8.73 -20.23 -17.48
N GLY A 131 9.97 -19.99 -17.92
CA GLY A 131 11.16 -20.71 -17.44
C GLY A 131 11.83 -20.07 -16.22
N ASP A 132 11.86 -18.74 -16.15
CA ASP A 132 12.53 -17.99 -15.09
C ASP A 132 11.58 -17.02 -14.35
N ASP A 133 12.03 -16.47 -13.22
CA ASP A 133 11.22 -15.63 -12.36
C ASP A 133 10.84 -14.30 -13.02
N LEU A 134 11.70 -13.72 -13.86
CA LEU A 134 11.40 -12.50 -14.61
C LEU A 134 10.24 -12.75 -15.60
N GLN A 135 10.29 -13.84 -16.36
CA GLN A 135 9.24 -14.24 -17.29
C GLN A 135 7.91 -14.51 -16.58
N LYS A 136 7.94 -15.16 -15.41
CA LYS A 136 6.75 -15.41 -14.58
C LYS A 136 6.13 -14.12 -14.08
N VAL A 137 6.94 -13.24 -13.49
CA VAL A 137 6.48 -11.95 -12.95
C VAL A 137 5.93 -11.06 -14.05
N HIS A 138 6.58 -11.04 -15.22
CA HIS A 138 6.09 -10.29 -16.37
C HIS A 138 4.76 -10.85 -16.88
N ALA A 139 4.59 -12.18 -16.97
CA ALA A 139 3.31 -12.77 -17.35
C ALA A 139 2.18 -12.42 -16.37
N ILE A 140 2.47 -12.41 -15.06
CA ILE A 140 1.53 -12.00 -14.02
C ILE A 140 1.20 -10.51 -14.16
N PHE A 141 2.19 -9.65 -14.42
CA PHE A 141 1.98 -8.22 -14.64
C PHE A 141 1.04 -7.96 -15.83
N GLU A 142 1.32 -8.57 -16.98
CA GLU A 142 0.47 -8.43 -18.18
C GLU A 142 -0.95 -8.93 -17.91
N TRP A 143 -1.09 -10.08 -17.23
CA TRP A 143 -2.41 -10.59 -16.86
C TRP A 143 -3.18 -9.60 -15.96
N ILE A 144 -2.51 -8.95 -14.99
CA ILE A 144 -3.13 -7.91 -14.16
C ILE A 144 -3.59 -6.73 -15.01
N VAL A 145 -2.77 -6.26 -15.96
CA VAL A 145 -3.13 -5.16 -16.86
C VAL A 145 -4.36 -5.50 -17.71
N GLU A 146 -4.43 -6.72 -18.22
CA GLU A 146 -5.52 -7.18 -19.09
C GLU A 146 -6.82 -7.51 -18.34
N ASN A 147 -6.73 -8.02 -17.11
CA ASN A 147 -7.89 -8.64 -16.42
C ASN A 147 -8.43 -7.80 -15.26
N THR A 148 -7.76 -6.72 -14.88
CA THR A 148 -8.21 -5.85 -13.79
C THR A 148 -8.67 -4.50 -14.29
N TYR A 149 -9.39 -3.76 -13.44
CA TYR A 149 -9.80 -2.40 -13.76
C TYR A 149 -9.84 -1.50 -12.53
N ARG A 150 -9.64 -0.20 -12.77
CA ARG A 150 -9.68 0.80 -11.70
C ARG A 150 -11.12 1.19 -11.36
N ASN A 151 -11.55 0.91 -10.14
CA ASN A 151 -12.84 1.35 -9.61
C ASN A 151 -12.68 2.55 -8.66
N ALA A 152 -13.06 3.75 -9.12
CA ALA A 152 -12.96 4.97 -8.31
C ALA A 152 -13.91 4.99 -7.08
N ALA A 153 -15.00 4.22 -7.14
CA ALA A 153 -16.01 4.14 -6.08
C ALA A 153 -15.57 3.25 -4.89
N THR A 154 -14.54 2.41 -5.07
CA THR A 154 -14.00 1.58 -3.98
C THR A 154 -13.63 2.44 -2.77
N ARG A 155 -14.06 2.03 -1.57
CA ARG A 155 -13.78 2.77 -0.34
C ARG A 155 -12.28 2.70 -0.02
N GLY A 156 -11.70 3.84 0.41
CA GLY A 156 -10.29 3.90 0.76
C GLY A 156 -9.38 3.55 -0.41
N CYS A 157 -8.35 2.74 -0.17
CA CYS A 157 -7.42 2.24 -1.18
C CYS A 157 -7.79 0.86 -1.74
N GLY A 158 -8.88 0.25 -1.25
CA GLY A 158 -9.15 -1.18 -1.44
C GLY A 158 -9.05 -1.96 -0.14
N ILE A 159 -9.60 -3.17 -0.12
CA ILE A 159 -9.45 -4.11 1.00
C ILE A 159 -8.20 -4.96 0.78
N GLY A 160 -7.90 -5.34 -0.47
CA GLY A 160 -6.79 -6.25 -0.78
C GLY A 160 -7.08 -7.72 -0.49
N ASP A 161 -8.35 -8.13 -0.36
CA ASP A 161 -8.72 -9.55 -0.22
C ASP A 161 -8.73 -10.22 -1.61
N ILE A 162 -7.57 -10.77 -1.97
CA ILE A 162 -7.34 -11.28 -3.33
C ILE A 162 -8.08 -12.60 -3.57
N ALA A 163 -8.33 -13.38 -2.52
CA ALA A 163 -9.06 -14.64 -2.63
C ALA A 163 -10.54 -14.36 -2.92
N ALA A 164 -11.14 -13.36 -2.27
CA ALA A 164 -12.50 -12.93 -2.57
C ALA A 164 -12.61 -12.34 -4.00
N MET A 165 -11.63 -11.55 -4.43
CA MET A 165 -11.57 -11.02 -5.80
C MET A 165 -11.56 -12.16 -6.84
N LEU A 166 -10.64 -13.11 -6.70
CA LEU A 166 -10.53 -14.25 -7.63
C LEU A 166 -11.77 -15.14 -7.61
N LYS A 167 -12.35 -15.43 -6.45
CA LYS A 167 -13.56 -16.27 -6.33
C LYS A 167 -14.79 -15.63 -6.95
N SER A 168 -14.93 -14.32 -6.80
CA SER A 168 -16.09 -13.58 -7.34
C SER A 168 -15.94 -13.24 -8.83
N GLY A 169 -14.71 -13.29 -9.37
CA GLY A 169 -14.40 -12.79 -10.70
C GLY A 169 -14.42 -11.27 -10.82
N ASN A 170 -14.75 -10.54 -9.74
CA ASN A 170 -14.69 -9.09 -9.71
C ASN A 170 -13.27 -8.63 -9.38
N LEU A 171 -12.46 -8.46 -10.42
CA LEU A 171 -11.06 -8.03 -10.32
C LEU A 171 -10.90 -6.49 -10.37
N GLY A 172 -11.96 -5.76 -10.02
CA GLY A 172 -11.97 -4.30 -9.97
C GLY A 172 -11.63 -3.75 -8.60
N GLY A 173 -10.83 -2.68 -8.54
CA GLY A 173 -10.45 -2.11 -7.26
C GLY A 173 -9.63 -0.83 -7.33
N LYS A 174 -8.98 -0.48 -6.22
CA LYS A 174 -8.00 0.61 -6.12
C LYS A 174 -6.60 0.02 -5.88
N CYS A 175 -5.64 0.88 -5.57
CA CYS A 175 -4.24 0.48 -5.52
C CYS A 175 -3.96 -0.69 -4.57
N ALA A 176 -4.61 -0.76 -3.40
CA ALA A 176 -4.40 -1.87 -2.48
C ALA A 176 -4.97 -3.19 -3.02
N ASP A 177 -6.07 -3.16 -3.77
CA ASP A 177 -6.64 -4.37 -4.38
C ASP A 177 -5.73 -4.89 -5.50
N LEU A 178 -5.32 -4.00 -6.42
CA LEU A 178 -4.57 -4.39 -7.61
C LEU A 178 -3.13 -4.80 -7.30
N ASN A 179 -2.45 -4.06 -6.41
CA ASN A 179 -1.09 -4.42 -6.00
C ASN A 179 -1.08 -5.69 -5.14
N ALA A 180 -2.04 -5.85 -4.21
CA ALA A 180 -2.12 -7.07 -3.42
C ALA A 180 -2.38 -8.30 -4.31
N LEU A 181 -3.25 -8.19 -5.33
CA LEU A 181 -3.50 -9.29 -6.27
C LEU A 181 -2.24 -9.67 -7.03
N PHE A 182 -1.51 -8.69 -7.56
CA PHE A 182 -0.22 -8.92 -8.20
C PHE A 182 0.79 -9.59 -7.23
N VAL A 183 0.99 -9.01 -6.04
CA VAL A 183 1.91 -9.54 -5.02
C VAL A 183 1.54 -10.96 -4.62
N GLY A 184 0.26 -11.26 -4.40
CA GLY A 184 -0.19 -12.60 -4.01
C GLY A 184 0.05 -13.66 -5.09
N LEU A 185 -0.24 -13.32 -6.35
CA LEU A 185 0.06 -14.20 -7.49
C LEU A 185 1.57 -14.47 -7.62
N VAL A 186 2.40 -13.44 -7.45
CA VAL A 186 3.88 -13.57 -7.48
C VAL A 186 4.38 -14.42 -6.30
N ARG A 187 3.94 -14.12 -5.07
CA ARG A 187 4.32 -14.89 -3.87
C ARG A 187 3.93 -16.36 -3.96
N SER A 188 2.80 -16.67 -4.58
CA SER A 188 2.37 -18.05 -4.78
C SER A 188 3.33 -18.87 -5.65
N GLN A 189 4.15 -18.23 -6.49
CA GLN A 189 5.23 -18.86 -7.25
C GLN A 189 6.54 -19.00 -6.47
N GLY A 190 6.57 -18.62 -5.18
CA GLY A 190 7.78 -18.63 -4.35
C GLY A 190 8.72 -17.44 -4.60
N ILE A 191 8.28 -16.45 -5.37
CA ILE A 191 9.06 -15.27 -5.74
C ILE A 191 8.83 -14.18 -4.66
N PRO A 192 9.89 -13.63 -4.03
CA PRO A 192 9.72 -12.63 -2.98
C PRO A 192 9.15 -11.32 -3.54
N ALA A 193 7.99 -10.91 -3.01
CA ALA A 193 7.32 -9.67 -3.40
C ALA A 193 6.66 -8.98 -2.21
N ARG A 194 6.42 -7.67 -2.30
CA ARG A 194 5.79 -6.89 -1.24
C ARG A 194 5.00 -5.70 -1.74
N ASP A 195 4.00 -5.31 -0.96
CA ASP A 195 3.37 -4.00 -1.05
C ASP A 195 4.19 -2.96 -0.28
N VAL A 196 4.40 -1.80 -0.87
CA VAL A 196 4.97 -0.62 -0.23
C VAL A 196 3.94 0.48 -0.22
N TYR A 197 3.51 0.87 0.98
CA TYR A 197 2.48 1.89 1.21
C TYR A 197 3.12 3.26 1.48
N GLY A 198 2.49 4.32 0.98
CA GLY A 198 2.98 5.68 1.17
C GLY A 198 2.02 6.75 0.64
N LEU A 199 2.59 7.92 0.41
CA LEU A 199 1.90 9.11 -0.08
C LEU A 199 2.61 9.62 -1.33
N ARG A 200 1.86 9.91 -2.40
CA ARG A 200 2.44 10.66 -3.53
C ARG A 200 2.61 12.11 -3.13
N VAL A 201 3.85 12.61 -3.18
CA VAL A 201 4.21 13.95 -2.70
C VAL A 201 4.77 14.88 -3.78
N MET A 202 5.08 14.35 -4.97
CA MET A 202 5.60 15.13 -6.10
C MET A 202 4.76 14.90 -7.37
N PRO A 203 4.74 15.85 -8.32
CA PRO A 203 4.16 15.64 -9.64
C PRO A 203 4.82 14.47 -10.37
N SER A 204 4.09 13.85 -11.29
CA SER A 204 4.62 12.76 -12.12
C SER A 204 5.48 13.31 -13.26
N HIS A 205 6.74 12.88 -13.38
CA HIS A 205 7.59 13.18 -14.54
C HIS A 205 7.02 12.62 -15.86
N PHE A 206 6.26 11.52 -15.82
CA PHE A 206 5.60 10.94 -17.00
C PHE A 206 4.36 11.73 -17.49
N GLY A 207 4.01 12.86 -16.86
CA GLY A 207 2.83 13.66 -17.22
C GLY A 207 1.47 13.05 -16.79
N TYR A 208 1.43 11.81 -16.31
CA TYR A 208 0.22 11.18 -15.81
C TYR A 208 -0.19 11.73 -14.43
N LYS A 209 -1.30 12.46 -14.38
CA LYS A 209 -1.88 12.99 -13.13
C LYS A 209 -2.17 11.91 -12.09
N SER A 210 -2.47 10.69 -12.52
CA SER A 210 -2.73 9.54 -11.66
C SER A 210 -1.50 9.04 -10.89
N LEU A 211 -0.29 9.34 -11.39
CA LEU A 211 0.99 8.87 -10.83
C LEU A 211 1.68 9.89 -9.92
N GLY A 212 1.15 11.11 -9.79
CA GLY A 212 1.75 12.17 -8.99
C GLY A 212 0.78 12.87 -8.03
N ALA A 213 1.31 13.82 -7.27
CA ALA A 213 0.55 14.84 -6.57
C ALA A 213 0.20 16.00 -7.53
N GLY A 214 -1.00 16.56 -7.40
CA GLY A 214 -1.44 17.71 -8.22
C GLY A 214 -1.09 19.07 -7.61
N SER A 215 -0.70 19.09 -6.33
CA SER A 215 -0.32 20.26 -5.55
C SER A 215 0.49 19.83 -4.34
N ASP A 216 1.12 20.79 -3.66
CA ASP A 216 1.75 20.66 -2.34
C ASP A 216 0.75 20.23 -1.25
N ILE A 217 -0.50 20.68 -1.32
CA ILE A 217 -1.58 20.26 -0.42
C ILE A 217 -2.18 18.93 -0.91
N VAL A 218 -1.77 17.82 -0.30
CA VAL A 218 -2.19 16.47 -0.68
C VAL A 218 -3.21 15.91 0.31
N THR A 219 -4.46 15.75 -0.12
CA THR A 219 -5.55 15.23 0.74
C THR A 219 -6.09 13.86 0.33
N LYS A 220 -5.71 13.34 -0.85
CA LYS A 220 -6.27 12.12 -1.44
C LYS A 220 -5.24 11.28 -2.23
N ALA A 221 -3.98 11.32 -1.83
CA ALA A 221 -2.90 10.64 -2.57
C ALA A 221 -2.19 9.54 -1.80
N GLN A 222 -2.84 8.95 -0.79
CA GLN A 222 -2.38 7.66 -0.27
C GLN A 222 -2.33 6.66 -1.41
N HIS A 223 -1.26 5.86 -1.42
CA HIS A 223 -1.01 4.91 -2.48
C HIS A 223 -0.20 3.75 -1.97
N CYS A 224 -0.21 2.67 -2.75
CA CYS A 224 0.76 1.61 -2.62
C CYS A 224 1.27 1.23 -4.00
N ARG A 225 2.46 0.63 -4.00
CA ARG A 225 3.09 0.00 -5.15
C ARG A 225 3.55 -1.40 -4.77
N SER A 226 3.77 -2.23 -5.77
CA SER A 226 4.37 -3.56 -5.60
C SER A 226 5.87 -3.49 -5.87
N GLU A 227 6.64 -4.29 -5.15
CA GLU A 227 8.04 -4.57 -5.44
C GLU A 227 8.26 -6.08 -5.51
N VAL A 228 9.16 -6.49 -6.40
CA VAL A 228 9.55 -7.88 -6.58
C VAL A 228 11.06 -7.97 -6.56
N TYR A 229 11.60 -8.99 -5.89
CA TYR A 229 13.01 -9.33 -5.95
C TYR A 229 13.22 -10.32 -7.10
N LEU A 230 14.00 -9.91 -8.09
CA LEU A 230 14.32 -10.66 -9.32
C LEU A 230 15.83 -10.88 -9.43
#